data_AF-A0A0A6UQM9-F1
#
_entry.id   AF-A0A0A6UQM9-F1
#
_cell.length_a   1.000
_cell.length_b   1.000
_cell.length_c   1.000
_cell.angle_alpha   90.00
_cell.angle_beta   90.00
_cell.angle_gamma   90.00
#
_symmetry.space_group_name_H-M   'P 1'
#
loop_
_entity.id
_entity.type
_entity.pdbx_description
1 polymer ?
#
loop_
_entity_poly.entity_id
_entity_poly.type
_entity_poly.pdbx_seq_one_letter_code
_entity_poly.pdbx_strand_id
1 'polypeptide(L)'
;MTAGGARRGRRDNGLDAADYAAAGDVDPRIGEHLLDVLAAGGIAAYLQPTADLNPILRATTLPARPIDRLFVDRAHLETAKEHLQKVTGGAPPTPPSPPAPAPRPQAEVDAEWAKIVAGFHTTVDASTPPWPAAEDTPRQEPARPVTEEGTPHNRRRTDPPDEPSILYGLDTFGGDLPPDEADEEERYIPPPPPPLPRISKYAVTGVLGVVAGLVLFLCPWLLPIDSFTVTLLGFAAIVGGAGTLVWRLRSGDEDDEDDDGAVV
;
A
#
# COMPACT_ATOMS: atom_id res chain seq x y z
N MET A 1 -6.68 6.64 31.85
CA MET A 1 -5.37 7.20 31.44
C MET A 1 -4.40 6.02 31.44
N THR A 2 -4.17 5.43 30.28
CA THR A 2 -3.38 4.19 30.18
C THR A 2 -1.92 4.58 30.08
N ALA A 3 -1.22 4.54 31.21
CA ALA A 3 0.23 4.62 31.26
C ALA A 3 0.80 3.50 30.38
N GLY A 4 1.65 3.86 29.43
CA GLY A 4 2.23 2.94 28.46
C GLY A 4 2.98 1.81 29.17
N GLY A 5 2.57 0.56 28.93
CA GLY A 5 3.27 -0.61 29.44
C GLY A 5 4.71 -0.64 28.92
N ALA A 6 5.62 -1.06 29.82
CA ALA A 6 7.06 -1.13 29.62
C ALA A 6 7.44 -1.71 28.25
N ARG A 7 7.93 -0.85 27.36
CA ARG A 7 8.45 -1.26 26.05
C ARG A 7 9.95 -1.59 26.12
N ARG A 8 10.38 -2.37 27.11
CA ARG A 8 11.80 -2.73 27.28
C ARG A 8 12.36 -3.34 25.99
N GLY A 9 13.16 -2.58 25.26
CA GLY A 9 13.69 -2.95 23.95
C GLY A 9 14.76 -1.96 23.49
N ARG A 10 15.42 -2.23 22.35
CA ARG A 10 16.44 -1.31 21.78
C ARG A 10 15.91 0.10 21.46
N ARG A 11 14.58 0.30 21.51
CA ARG A 11 13.88 1.55 21.19
C ARG A 11 13.41 2.32 22.41
N ASP A 12 13.75 1.89 23.61
CA ASP A 12 13.60 2.68 24.83
C ASP A 12 14.92 2.69 25.61
N ASN A 13 15.04 3.60 26.56
CA ASN A 13 16.20 3.67 27.43
C ASN A 13 15.97 3.07 28.83
N GLY A 14 14.87 2.33 28.99
CA GLY A 14 14.51 1.62 30.22
C GLY A 14 14.12 2.50 31.40
N LEU A 15 14.00 3.82 31.21
CA LEU A 15 13.49 4.77 32.18
C LEU A 15 12.02 5.07 31.88
N ASP A 16 11.21 5.25 32.92
CA ASP A 16 9.80 5.58 32.80
C ASP A 16 9.51 7.00 33.29
N ALA A 17 8.72 7.76 32.52
CA ALA A 17 8.15 9.05 32.92
C ALA A 17 6.62 8.98 33.02
N ALA A 18 6.06 9.88 33.83
CA ALA A 18 4.60 10.02 33.96
C ALA A 18 3.95 10.52 32.65
N ASP A 19 4.62 11.47 31.97
CA ASP A 19 4.15 12.11 30.75
C ASP A 19 5.26 12.19 29.70
N TYR A 20 4.95 11.77 28.49
CA TYR A 20 5.86 11.85 27.35
C TYR A 20 5.42 12.92 26.35
N ALA A 21 6.39 13.61 25.77
CA ALA A 21 6.18 14.60 24.73
C ALA A 21 7.15 14.40 23.56
N ALA A 22 6.72 14.74 22.35
CA ALA A 22 7.54 14.60 21.15
C ALA A 22 8.63 15.69 21.12
N ALA A 23 9.89 15.27 21.09
CA ALA A 23 11.04 16.16 20.95
C ALA A 23 11.33 16.50 19.48
N GLY A 24 11.15 15.53 18.57
CA GLY A 24 11.35 15.70 17.13
C GLY A 24 11.46 14.37 16.38
N ASP A 25 11.62 14.47 15.06
CA ASP A 25 11.86 13.32 14.17
C ASP A 25 13.38 13.16 13.94
N VAL A 26 13.87 11.92 14.00
CA VAL A 26 15.30 11.56 13.93
C VAL A 26 15.57 10.38 13.01
N ASP A 27 16.79 10.30 12.48
CA ASP A 27 17.27 9.06 11.85
C ASP A 27 17.40 7.96 12.92
N PRO A 28 16.96 6.71 12.66
CA PRO A 28 17.01 5.63 13.65
C PRO A 28 18.39 5.41 14.28
N ARG A 29 19.48 5.56 13.51
CA ARG A 29 20.85 5.36 14.02
C ARG A 29 21.25 6.45 15.01
N ILE A 30 20.83 7.68 14.72
CA ILE A 30 21.06 8.82 15.62
C ILE A 30 20.15 8.70 16.85
N GLY A 31 18.91 8.26 16.66
CA GLY A 31 17.94 8.01 17.72
C GLY A 31 18.47 7.03 18.76
N GLU A 32 19.04 5.89 18.34
CA GLU A 32 19.62 4.90 19.26
C GLU A 32 20.73 5.51 20.13
N HIS A 33 21.64 6.28 19.54
CA HIS A 33 22.69 6.96 20.29
C HIS A 33 22.13 8.02 21.25
N LEU A 34 21.07 8.71 20.85
CA LEU A 34 20.42 9.73 21.67
C LEU A 34 19.71 9.12 22.88
N LEU A 35 19.18 7.90 22.76
CA LEU A 35 18.61 7.16 23.91
C LEU A 35 19.68 6.93 24.99
N ASP A 36 20.90 6.55 24.62
CA ASP A 36 22.01 6.35 25.56
C ASP A 36 22.42 7.66 26.26
N VAL A 37 22.49 8.76 25.49
CA VAL A 37 22.84 10.08 26.03
C VAL A 37 21.76 10.58 26.99
N LEU A 38 20.48 10.41 26.64
CA LEU A 38 19.37 10.79 27.51
C LEU A 38 19.27 9.90 28.75
N ALA A 39 19.60 8.62 28.63
CA ALA A 39 19.70 7.70 29.77
C ALA A 39 20.76 8.17 30.78
N ALA A 40 21.94 8.58 30.30
CA ALA A 40 23.00 9.11 31.14
C ALA A 40 22.58 10.41 31.86
N GLY A 41 21.69 11.19 31.24
CA GLY A 41 21.06 12.37 31.84
C GLY A 41 19.86 12.06 32.75
N GLY A 42 19.46 10.79 32.90
CA GLY A 42 18.29 10.39 33.68
C GLY A 42 16.94 10.79 33.06
N ILE A 43 16.91 11.07 31.76
CA ILE A 43 15.70 11.51 31.04
C ILE A 43 15.06 10.29 30.38
N ALA A 44 13.82 9.96 30.75
CA ALA A 44 13.08 8.87 30.12
C ALA A 44 12.79 9.18 28.65
N ALA A 45 13.09 8.23 27.76
CA ALA A 45 12.93 8.41 26.32
C ALA A 45 12.64 7.10 25.58
N TYR A 46 11.87 7.21 24.50
CA TYR A 46 11.64 6.12 23.56
C TYR A 46 11.49 6.62 22.12
N LEU A 47 11.74 5.71 21.18
CA LEU A 47 11.61 5.93 19.75
C LEU A 47 10.37 5.22 19.20
N GLN A 48 9.62 5.93 18.37
CA GLN A 48 8.48 5.39 17.65
C GLN A 48 8.71 5.51 16.14
N PRO A 49 8.68 4.42 15.36
CA PRO A 49 8.76 4.50 13.90
C PRO A 49 7.67 5.38 13.34
N THR A 50 8.07 6.36 12.53
CA THR A 50 7.13 7.21 11.81
C THR A 50 6.60 6.44 10.61
N ALA A 51 5.29 6.28 10.57
CA ALA A 51 4.57 5.75 9.42
C ALA A 51 3.52 6.78 9.03
N ASP A 52 3.56 7.23 7.77
CA ASP A 52 2.59 8.21 7.29
C ASP A 52 1.27 7.50 7.02
N LEU A 53 0.28 7.74 7.88
CA LEU A 53 -1.07 7.26 7.66
C LEU A 53 -1.84 8.31 6.85
N ASN A 54 -2.22 7.97 5.62
CA ASN A 54 -3.09 8.82 4.83
C ASN A 54 -4.49 8.85 5.48
N PRO A 55 -5.01 10.02 5.91
CA PRO A 55 -6.27 10.08 6.66
C PRO A 55 -7.49 9.67 5.84
N ILE A 56 -7.44 9.85 4.51
CA ILE A 56 -8.54 9.54 3.60
C ILE A 56 -8.46 8.07 3.17
N LEU A 57 -7.27 7.63 2.74
CA LEU A 57 -7.09 6.30 2.19
C LEU A 57 -6.83 5.24 3.26
N ARG A 58 -6.54 5.64 4.50
CA ARG A 58 -6.00 4.79 5.58
C ARG A 58 -4.77 3.96 5.15
N ALA A 59 -4.16 4.33 4.04
CA ALA A 59 -2.95 3.71 3.52
C ALA A 59 -1.78 4.16 4.40
N THR A 60 -0.99 3.20 4.84
CA THR A 60 0.26 3.47 5.57
C THR A 60 1.39 3.51 4.55
N THR A 61 1.94 4.69 4.30
CA THR A 61 3.12 4.86 3.46
C THR A 61 4.34 5.02 4.35
N LEU A 62 5.36 4.20 4.12
CA LEU A 62 6.64 4.38 4.79
C LEU A 62 7.42 5.48 4.05
N PRO A 63 8.06 6.41 4.78
CA PRO A 63 8.92 7.40 4.15
C PRO A 63 10.08 6.72 3.41
N ALA A 64 10.55 7.35 2.33
CA ALA A 64 11.63 6.81 1.48
C ALA A 64 12.93 6.53 2.26
N ARG A 65 13.13 7.24 3.39
CA ARG A 65 14.13 6.92 4.40
C ARG A 65 13.42 6.60 5.71
N PRO A 66 13.87 5.58 6.47
CA PRO A 66 13.31 5.29 7.78
C PRO A 66 13.53 6.47 8.74
N ILE A 67 12.48 6.91 9.43
CA ILE A 67 12.53 8.01 10.41
C ILE A 67 11.83 7.52 11.68
N ASP A 68 12.42 7.80 12.83
CA ASP A 68 11.83 7.52 14.14
C ASP A 68 11.49 8.85 14.84
N ARG A 69 10.33 8.93 15.49
CA ARG A 69 9.93 10.04 16.35
C ARG A 69 10.41 9.80 17.77
N LEU A 70 11.17 10.74 18.31
CA LEU A 70 11.68 10.71 19.68
C LEU A 70 10.67 11.31 20.65
N PHE A 71 10.28 10.51 21.65
CA PHE A 71 9.47 10.94 22.79
C PHE A 71 10.32 10.94 24.05
N VAL A 72 10.17 11.99 24.86
CA VAL A 72 10.94 12.18 26.10
C VAL A 72 10.03 12.62 27.25
N ASP A 73 10.51 12.54 28.48
CA ASP A 73 9.84 13.12 29.65
C ASP A 73 9.49 14.60 29.38
N ARG A 74 8.21 14.93 29.52
CA ARG A 74 7.69 16.28 29.32
C ARG A 74 8.39 17.32 30.19
N ALA A 75 8.83 16.96 31.39
CA ALA A 75 9.55 17.86 32.29
C ALA A 75 10.94 18.24 31.77
N HIS A 76 11.53 17.45 30.88
CA HIS A 76 12.90 17.60 30.37
C HIS A 76 12.95 17.79 28.84
N LEU A 77 11.82 18.19 28.25
CA LEU A 77 11.65 18.38 26.82
C LEU A 77 12.64 19.38 26.22
N GLU A 78 12.83 20.53 26.84
CA GLU A 78 13.74 21.57 26.32
C GLU A 78 15.21 21.09 26.34
N THR A 79 15.64 20.45 27.43
CA THR A 79 16.99 19.85 27.51
C THR A 79 17.19 18.78 26.44
N ALA A 80 16.20 17.91 26.22
CA ALA A 80 16.27 16.90 25.18
C ALA A 80 16.33 17.50 23.76
N LYS A 81 15.59 18.58 23.49
CA LYS A 81 15.68 19.32 22.23
C LYS A 81 17.06 19.94 22.01
N GLU A 82 17.68 20.48 23.05
CA GLU A 82 19.05 21.00 22.96
C GLU A 82 20.05 19.89 22.62
N HIS A 83 19.93 18.71 23.25
CA HIS A 83 20.77 17.56 22.92
C HIS A 83 20.55 17.09 21.49
N LEU A 84 19.29 17.00 21.05
CA LEU A 84 18.93 16.69 19.68
C LEU A 84 19.59 17.68 18.71
N GLN A 85 19.48 18.98 18.97
CA GLN A 85 20.04 20.03 18.12
C GLN A 85 21.57 19.99 18.07
N LYS A 86 22.24 19.67 19.19
CA LYS A 86 23.71 19.48 19.22
C LYS A 86 24.15 18.31 18.36
N VAL A 87 23.38 17.21 18.33
CA VAL A 87 23.72 16.01 17.57
C VAL A 87 23.38 16.16 16.08
N THR A 88 22.24 16.77 15.75
CA THR A 88 21.80 16.92 14.35
C THR A 88 22.27 18.21 13.68
N GLY A 89 22.81 19.16 14.43
CA GLY A 89 23.12 20.51 13.93
C GLY A 89 21.88 21.30 13.49
N GLY A 90 20.67 20.87 13.90
CA GLY A 90 19.41 21.44 13.43
C GLY A 90 18.99 20.99 12.03
N ALA A 91 19.71 20.05 11.40
CA ALA A 91 19.31 19.47 10.13
C ALA A 91 18.12 18.51 10.32
N PRO A 92 17.05 18.60 9.50
CA PRO A 92 15.98 17.62 9.51
C PRO A 92 16.51 16.24 9.08
N PRO A 93 15.93 15.13 9.57
CA PRO A 93 16.37 13.77 9.23
C PRO A 93 16.26 13.47 7.74
N THR A 94 15.29 14.10 7.06
CA THR A 94 15.21 14.11 5.60
C THR A 94 15.61 15.49 5.11
N PRO A 95 16.69 15.62 4.30
CA PRO A 95 17.01 16.90 3.69
C PRO A 95 15.82 17.33 2.82
N PRO A 96 15.49 18.63 2.78
CA PRO A 96 14.43 19.11 1.91
C PRO A 96 14.73 18.67 0.48
N SER A 97 13.69 18.19 -0.23
CA SER A 97 13.83 17.86 -1.64
C SER A 97 14.44 19.06 -2.36
N PRO A 98 15.49 18.87 -3.19
CA PRO A 98 16.02 19.95 -3.99
C PRO A 98 14.88 20.57 -4.80
N PRO A 99 14.89 21.90 -5.02
CA PRO A 99 13.85 22.54 -5.80
C PRO A 99 13.71 21.83 -7.14
N ALA A 100 12.48 21.55 -7.55
CA ALA A 100 12.21 20.90 -8.82
C ALA A 100 12.89 21.71 -9.94
N PRO A 101 13.54 21.05 -10.91
CA PRO A 101 14.09 21.75 -12.06
C PRO A 101 12.97 22.53 -12.76
N ALA A 102 13.34 23.68 -13.35
CA ALA A 102 12.38 24.48 -14.10
C ALA A 102 11.70 23.63 -15.20
N PRO A 103 10.39 23.77 -15.42
CA PRO A 103 9.70 23.02 -16.46
C PRO A 103 10.32 23.33 -17.81
N ARG A 104 10.64 22.28 -18.59
CA ARG A 104 11.14 22.43 -19.96
C ARG A 104 10.06 23.05 -20.86
N PRO A 105 10.43 23.85 -21.87
CA PRO A 105 9.47 24.37 -22.83
C PRO A 105 8.68 23.24 -23.52
N GLN A 106 7.36 23.41 -23.70
CA GLN A 106 6.51 22.38 -24.31
C GLN A 106 7.01 21.94 -25.70
N ALA A 107 7.53 22.87 -26.49
CA ALA A 107 8.10 22.58 -27.81
C ALA A 107 9.31 21.62 -27.77
N GLU A 108 10.13 21.68 -26.71
CA GLU A 108 11.24 20.74 -26.52
C GLU A 108 10.71 19.34 -26.16
N VAL A 109 9.71 19.29 -25.27
CA VAL A 109 9.04 18.05 -24.87
C VAL A 109 8.39 17.36 -26.09
N ASP A 110 7.66 18.12 -26.91
CA ASP A 110 7.01 17.60 -28.12
C ASP A 110 8.03 17.09 -29.15
N ALA A 111 9.16 17.77 -29.30
CA ALA A 111 10.24 17.33 -30.18
C ALA A 111 10.90 16.02 -29.70
N GLU A 112 11.12 15.86 -28.40
CA GLU A 112 11.62 14.59 -27.83
C GLU A 112 10.58 13.46 -27.95
N TRP A 113 9.30 13.76 -27.74
CA TRP A 113 8.22 12.79 -27.98
C TRP A 113 8.15 12.34 -29.43
N ALA A 114 8.28 13.25 -30.39
CA ALA A 114 8.30 12.92 -31.81
C ALA A 114 9.46 11.98 -32.16
N LYS A 115 10.64 12.15 -31.54
CA LYS A 115 11.78 11.23 -31.71
C LYS A 115 11.48 9.84 -31.16
N ILE A 116 10.86 9.74 -29.98
CA ILE A 116 10.46 8.45 -29.39
C ILE A 116 9.47 7.72 -30.30
N VAL A 117 8.45 8.42 -30.80
CA VAL A 117 7.44 7.84 -31.72
C VAL A 117 8.08 7.40 -33.03
N ALA A 118 8.96 8.23 -33.61
CA ALA A 118 9.68 7.88 -34.84
C ALA A 118 10.61 6.66 -34.65
N GLY A 119 11.20 6.51 -33.45
CA GLY A 119 12.06 5.38 -33.09
C GLY A 119 11.33 4.09 -32.73
N PHE A 120 10.00 4.09 -32.59
CA PHE A 120 9.24 2.95 -32.05
C PHE A 120 9.42 1.63 -32.83
N HIS A 121 9.62 1.72 -34.15
CA HIS A 121 9.84 0.55 -35.01
C HIS A 121 11.31 0.22 -35.25
N THR A 122 12.23 0.93 -34.60
CA THR A 122 13.67 0.67 -34.74
C THR A 122 14.09 -0.49 -33.84
N THR A 123 14.78 -1.48 -34.40
CA THR A 123 15.35 -2.59 -33.63
C THR A 123 16.56 -2.10 -32.84
N VAL A 124 16.54 -2.22 -31.52
CA VAL A 124 17.67 -1.89 -30.64
C VAL A 124 18.65 -3.06 -30.61
N ASP A 125 19.95 -2.77 -30.68
CA ASP A 125 21.01 -3.77 -30.51
C ASP A 125 21.05 -4.25 -29.06
N ALA A 126 20.88 -5.56 -28.85
CA ALA A 126 20.90 -6.18 -27.53
C ALA A 126 22.28 -6.13 -26.84
N SER A 127 23.34 -5.82 -27.59
CA SER A 127 24.70 -5.72 -27.04
C SER A 127 24.95 -4.43 -26.24
N THR A 128 24.15 -3.38 -26.49
CA THR A 128 24.29 -2.08 -25.85
C THR A 128 23.03 -1.77 -25.06
N PRO A 129 23.10 -1.75 -23.71
CA PRO A 129 21.94 -1.40 -22.91
C PRO A 129 21.46 0.02 -23.25
N PRO A 130 20.14 0.24 -23.40
CA PRO A 130 19.60 1.55 -23.80
C PRO A 130 19.63 2.61 -22.67
N TRP A 131 20.12 2.27 -21.47
CA TRP A 131 20.18 3.17 -20.32
C TRP A 131 21.60 3.73 -20.09
N PRO A 132 21.75 4.84 -19.35
CA PRO A 132 23.06 5.44 -19.06
C PRO A 132 23.95 4.51 -18.23
N ALA A 133 25.26 4.54 -18.46
CA ALA A 133 26.23 3.78 -17.67
C ALA A 133 26.23 4.12 -16.16
N ALA A 134 25.66 5.26 -15.76
CA ALA A 134 25.47 5.60 -14.35
C ALA A 134 24.40 4.73 -13.66
N GLU A 135 23.48 4.15 -14.44
CA GLU A 135 22.45 3.21 -13.97
C GLU A 135 22.92 1.76 -14.05
N ASP A 136 24.08 1.49 -14.66
CA ASP A 136 24.72 0.18 -14.61
C ASP A 136 25.18 -0.09 -13.19
N THR A 137 24.34 -0.81 -12.45
CA THR A 137 24.79 -1.45 -11.22
C THR A 137 25.84 -2.48 -11.59
N PRO A 138 27.04 -2.48 -10.96
CA PRO A 138 27.99 -3.56 -11.18
C PRO A 138 27.25 -4.85 -10.87
N ARG A 139 27.33 -5.83 -11.80
CA ARG A 139 26.85 -7.19 -11.53
C ARG A 139 27.72 -7.74 -10.41
N GLN A 140 27.36 -7.41 -9.18
CA GLN A 140 27.93 -7.98 -7.99
C GLN A 140 27.34 -9.36 -7.93
N GLU A 141 28.04 -10.33 -8.50
CA GLU A 141 27.82 -11.73 -8.19
C GLU A 141 27.95 -11.81 -6.67
N PRO A 142 26.86 -12.01 -5.92
CA PRO A 142 26.94 -11.97 -4.48
C PRO A 142 27.91 -13.07 -4.09
N ALA A 143 29.06 -12.70 -3.51
CA ALA A 143 29.96 -13.66 -2.88
C ALA A 143 29.11 -14.40 -1.84
N ARG A 144 28.75 -15.63 -2.19
CA ARG A 144 27.77 -16.42 -1.46
C ARG A 144 28.41 -16.71 -0.10
N PRO A 145 27.79 -16.32 1.03
CA PRO A 145 28.30 -16.75 2.33
C PRO A 145 28.21 -18.28 2.35
N VAL A 146 29.38 -18.92 2.32
CA VAL A 146 29.55 -20.35 2.47
C VAL A 146 29.72 -20.65 3.95
N THR A 147 29.11 -21.74 4.41
CA THR A 147 29.43 -22.36 5.70
C THR A 147 30.91 -22.78 5.74
N GLU A 148 31.46 -23.08 6.93
CA GLU A 148 32.80 -23.69 7.07
C GLU A 148 32.94 -25.01 6.26
N GLU A 149 31.82 -25.63 5.89
CA GLU A 149 31.70 -26.84 5.08
C GLU A 149 31.45 -26.55 3.58
N GLY A 150 31.48 -25.29 3.14
CA GLY A 150 31.35 -24.90 1.73
C GLY A 150 29.91 -24.83 1.19
N THR A 151 28.89 -25.08 2.01
CA THR A 151 27.49 -25.09 1.59
C THR A 151 26.88 -23.69 1.66
N PRO A 152 26.24 -23.17 0.59
CA PRO A 152 25.66 -21.83 0.60
C PRO A 152 24.33 -21.74 1.37
N HIS A 153 24.21 -20.71 2.22
CA HIS A 153 23.07 -20.53 3.13
C HIS A 153 21.72 -20.16 2.47
N ASN A 154 21.70 -19.72 1.21
CA ASN A 154 20.49 -19.28 0.51
C ASN A 154 20.56 -19.66 -0.97
N ARG A 155 20.06 -20.86 -1.31
CA ARG A 155 19.96 -21.33 -2.69
C ARG A 155 18.76 -20.67 -3.37
N ARG A 156 18.97 -19.98 -4.49
CA ARG A 156 17.85 -19.54 -5.35
C ARG A 156 17.23 -20.74 -6.02
N ARG A 157 15.91 -20.71 -6.24
CA ARG A 157 15.14 -21.74 -6.96
C ARG A 157 15.72 -22.10 -8.34
N THR A 158 16.52 -21.21 -8.93
CA THR A 158 17.10 -21.33 -10.28
C THR A 158 18.51 -21.91 -10.31
N ASP A 159 19.16 -22.21 -9.18
CA ASP A 159 20.49 -22.83 -9.20
C ASP A 159 20.40 -24.32 -9.62
N PRO A 160 21.31 -24.84 -10.48
CA PRO A 160 21.38 -26.26 -10.84
C PRO A 160 21.82 -27.14 -9.66
N PRO A 161 21.12 -28.24 -9.30
CA PRO A 161 21.51 -29.08 -8.17
C PRO A 161 22.71 -29.96 -8.50
N ASP A 162 23.75 -29.90 -7.68
CA ASP A 162 24.97 -30.71 -7.85
C ASP A 162 24.77 -32.18 -7.38
N GLU A 163 23.68 -32.48 -6.69
CA GLU A 163 23.32 -33.85 -6.30
C GLU A 163 21.81 -34.12 -6.49
N PRO A 164 21.42 -35.37 -6.80
CA PRO A 164 20.02 -35.78 -6.87
C PRO A 164 19.39 -35.73 -5.48
N SER A 165 18.93 -34.55 -5.12
CA SER A 165 18.15 -34.30 -3.91
C SER A 165 16.90 -35.19 -3.89
N ILE A 166 16.58 -35.77 -2.73
CA ILE A 166 15.34 -36.55 -2.52
C ILE A 166 14.08 -35.71 -2.85
N LEU A 167 14.18 -34.38 -2.77
CA LEU A 167 13.14 -33.45 -3.25
C LEU A 167 13.00 -33.41 -4.77
N TYR A 168 14.08 -33.61 -5.54
CA TYR A 168 14.01 -33.77 -7.01
C TYR A 168 13.32 -35.10 -7.37
N GLY A 169 13.53 -36.14 -6.57
CA GLY A 169 12.75 -37.37 -6.66
C GLY A 169 11.26 -37.14 -6.43
N LEU A 170 10.89 -36.22 -5.52
CA LEU A 170 9.49 -35.84 -5.25
C LEU A 170 8.86 -34.97 -6.36
N ASP A 171 9.63 -34.04 -6.92
CA ASP A 171 9.18 -33.10 -7.98
C ASP A 171 9.08 -33.81 -9.36
N THR A 172 9.72 -34.97 -9.52
CA THR A 172 9.71 -35.78 -10.75
C THR A 172 8.73 -36.97 -10.67
N PHE A 173 7.93 -37.10 -9.61
CA PHE A 173 6.76 -38.01 -9.60
C PHE A 173 5.67 -37.46 -10.54
N GLY A 174 5.84 -37.63 -11.85
CA GLY A 174 4.87 -37.17 -12.85
C GLY A 174 5.48 -36.78 -14.20
N GLY A 175 6.73 -36.30 -14.22
CA GLY A 175 7.30 -35.67 -15.42
C GLY A 175 7.77 -36.64 -16.52
N ASP A 176 8.17 -37.86 -16.14
CA ASP A 176 8.71 -38.89 -17.04
C ASP A 176 7.89 -40.19 -17.05
N LEU A 177 6.67 -40.16 -16.50
CA LEU A 177 5.73 -41.27 -16.65
C LEU A 177 5.22 -41.29 -18.11
N PRO A 178 5.09 -42.47 -18.75
CA PRO A 178 4.39 -42.54 -20.02
C PRO A 178 3.00 -41.91 -19.83
N PRO A 179 2.48 -41.13 -20.79
CA PRO A 179 1.18 -40.49 -20.62
C PRO A 179 0.15 -41.59 -20.33
N ASP A 180 -0.34 -41.64 -19.09
CA ASP A 180 -1.43 -42.54 -18.74
C ASP A 180 -2.67 -41.96 -19.44
N GLU A 181 -3.35 -42.76 -20.26
CA GLU A 181 -4.58 -42.34 -20.96
C GLU A 181 -5.69 -41.90 -19.97
N ALA A 182 -5.52 -42.17 -18.67
CA ALA A 182 -6.37 -41.70 -17.57
C ALA A 182 -6.21 -40.20 -17.24
N ASP A 183 -5.05 -39.57 -17.50
CA ASP A 183 -4.79 -38.16 -17.14
C ASP A 183 -5.56 -37.16 -18.02
N GLU A 184 -6.03 -37.59 -19.20
CA GLU A 184 -6.88 -36.78 -20.08
C GLU A 184 -8.30 -36.62 -19.52
N GLU A 185 -8.78 -37.62 -18.79
CA GLU A 185 -10.13 -37.67 -18.19
C GLU A 185 -10.19 -36.90 -16.86
N GLU A 186 -9.06 -36.74 -16.17
CA GLU A 186 -8.95 -36.03 -14.88
C GLU A 186 -8.58 -34.54 -15.02
N ARG A 187 -8.53 -34.01 -16.25
CA ARG A 187 -8.22 -32.60 -16.49
C ARG A 187 -9.32 -31.71 -15.91
N TYR A 188 -9.01 -31.04 -14.82
CA TYR A 188 -9.93 -30.10 -14.16
C TYR A 188 -10.47 -29.05 -15.15
N ILE A 189 -11.75 -29.16 -15.48
CA ILE A 189 -12.49 -28.12 -16.18
C ILE A 189 -13.06 -27.21 -15.09
N PRO A 190 -12.65 -25.92 -15.04
CA PRO A 190 -13.19 -25.02 -14.04
C PRO A 190 -14.71 -24.98 -14.18
N PRO A 191 -15.45 -25.02 -13.06
CA PRO A 191 -16.89 -24.89 -13.12
C PRO A 191 -17.23 -23.58 -13.83
N PRO A 192 -18.30 -23.55 -14.64
CA PRO A 192 -18.72 -22.32 -15.29
C PRO A 192 -18.92 -21.24 -14.22
N PRO A 193 -18.51 -19.98 -14.51
CA PRO A 193 -18.58 -18.91 -13.53
C PRO A 193 -20.03 -18.75 -13.04
N PRO A 194 -20.23 -18.44 -11.75
CA PRO A 194 -21.56 -18.23 -11.21
C PRO A 194 -22.30 -17.15 -12.01
N PRO A 195 -23.63 -17.28 -12.19
CA PRO A 195 -24.40 -16.32 -12.97
C PRO A 195 -24.34 -14.92 -12.35
N LEU A 196 -24.33 -13.89 -13.19
CA LEU A 196 -24.30 -12.49 -12.75
C LEU A 196 -25.50 -12.16 -11.84
N PRO A 197 -25.31 -11.28 -10.84
CA PRO A 197 -26.36 -10.91 -9.91
C PRO A 197 -27.53 -10.26 -10.66
N ARG A 198 -28.74 -10.77 -10.42
CA ARG A 198 -29.96 -10.24 -11.03
C ARG A 198 -30.33 -8.92 -10.36
N ILE A 199 -30.53 -7.87 -11.15
CA ILE A 199 -30.99 -6.58 -10.63
C ILE A 199 -32.41 -6.76 -10.07
N SER A 200 -32.58 -6.51 -8.78
CA SER A 200 -33.88 -6.61 -8.10
C SER A 200 -34.87 -5.59 -8.65
N LYS A 201 -36.15 -5.97 -8.74
CA LYS A 201 -37.26 -5.09 -9.16
C LYS A 201 -37.30 -3.79 -8.35
N TYR A 202 -36.94 -3.85 -7.08
CA TYR A 202 -36.89 -2.69 -6.17
C TYR A 202 -35.79 -1.69 -6.54
N ALA A 203 -34.63 -2.19 -6.99
CA ALA A 203 -33.55 -1.32 -7.47
C ALA A 203 -33.97 -0.61 -8.75
N VAL A 204 -34.66 -1.32 -9.66
CA VAL A 204 -35.22 -0.72 -10.88
C VAL A 204 -36.25 0.35 -10.54
N THR A 205 -37.16 0.11 -9.59
CA THR A 205 -38.14 1.13 -9.18
C THR A 205 -37.49 2.34 -8.52
N GLY A 206 -36.44 2.14 -7.73
CA GLY A 206 -35.69 3.25 -7.10
C GLY A 206 -35.00 4.12 -8.15
N VAL A 207 -34.30 3.51 -9.11
CA VAL A 207 -33.67 4.22 -10.23
C VAL A 207 -34.70 4.95 -11.08
N LEU A 208 -35.82 4.30 -11.40
CA LEU A 208 -36.89 4.91 -12.20
C LEU A 208 -37.54 6.09 -11.47
N GLY A 209 -37.69 6.02 -10.14
CA GLY A 209 -38.14 7.14 -9.31
C GLY A 209 -37.17 8.32 -9.33
N VAL A 210 -35.85 8.07 -9.25
CA VAL A 210 -34.83 9.12 -9.35
C VAL A 210 -34.85 9.78 -10.72
N VAL A 211 -34.89 8.99 -11.80
CA VAL A 211 -34.91 9.51 -13.18
C VAL A 211 -36.19 10.30 -13.45
N ALA A 212 -37.35 9.78 -13.07
CA ALA A 212 -38.62 10.48 -13.23
C ALA A 212 -38.66 11.77 -12.41
N GLY A 213 -38.18 11.74 -11.17
CA GLY A 213 -38.07 12.92 -10.33
C GLY A 213 -37.13 13.98 -10.91
N LEU A 214 -35.98 13.57 -11.46
CA LEU A 214 -35.03 14.46 -12.14
C LEU A 214 -35.66 15.12 -13.37
N VAL A 215 -36.38 14.35 -14.20
CA VAL A 215 -37.08 14.87 -15.38
C VAL A 215 -38.13 15.90 -14.99
N LEU A 216 -38.95 15.62 -13.96
CA LEU A 216 -39.95 16.57 -13.47
C LEU A 216 -39.34 17.82 -12.84
N PHE A 217 -38.18 17.68 -12.19
CA PHE A 217 -37.46 18.80 -11.59
C PHE A 217 -36.84 19.75 -12.63
N LEU A 218 -36.30 19.22 -13.73
CA LEU A 218 -35.71 20.02 -14.82
C LEU A 218 -36.75 20.56 -15.80
N CYS A 219 -37.84 19.84 -16.01
CA CYS A 219 -38.89 20.17 -16.97
C CYS A 219 -40.26 20.28 -16.30
N PRO A 220 -40.51 21.28 -15.43
CA PRO A 220 -41.77 21.40 -14.70
C PRO A 220 -42.97 21.72 -15.60
N TRP A 221 -42.74 22.17 -16.84
CA TRP A 221 -43.80 22.41 -17.84
C TRP A 221 -44.38 21.11 -18.44
N LEU A 222 -43.84 19.94 -18.11
CA LEU A 222 -44.29 18.65 -18.66
C LEU A 222 -45.68 18.23 -18.13
N LEU A 223 -46.08 18.78 -16.98
CA LEU A 223 -47.40 18.58 -16.39
C LEU A 223 -48.20 19.89 -16.46
N PRO A 224 -49.50 19.85 -16.80
CA PRO A 224 -50.37 21.02 -16.84
C PRO A 224 -50.84 21.42 -15.43
N ILE A 225 -49.91 21.55 -14.49
CA ILE A 225 -50.13 21.91 -13.08
C ILE A 225 -49.18 23.06 -12.73
N ASP A 226 -49.41 23.71 -11.59
CA ASP A 226 -48.51 24.70 -11.02
C ASP A 226 -47.05 24.20 -10.93
N SER A 227 -46.12 25.00 -11.44
CA SER A 227 -44.69 24.67 -11.58
C SER A 227 -44.03 24.40 -10.22
N PHE A 228 -44.42 25.12 -9.18
CA PHE A 228 -43.90 24.90 -7.83
C PHE A 228 -44.31 23.51 -7.31
N THR A 229 -45.56 23.11 -7.56
CA THR A 229 -46.07 21.78 -7.18
C THR A 229 -45.33 20.65 -7.93
N VAL A 230 -45.08 20.82 -9.23
CA VAL A 230 -44.35 19.83 -10.05
C VAL A 230 -42.89 19.69 -9.58
N THR A 231 -42.24 20.82 -9.28
CA THR A 231 -40.86 20.84 -8.80
C THR A 231 -40.74 20.15 -7.43
N LEU A 232 -41.69 20.39 -6.52
CA LEU A 232 -41.76 19.73 -5.21
C LEU A 232 -41.96 18.21 -5.35
N LEU A 233 -42.84 17.79 -6.25
CA LEU A 233 -43.07 16.37 -6.54
C LEU A 233 -41.83 15.71 -7.15
N GLY A 234 -41.14 16.40 -8.07
CA GLY A 234 -39.89 15.95 -8.67
C GLY A 234 -38.79 15.76 -7.60
N PHE A 235 -38.61 16.75 -6.73
CA PHE A 235 -37.66 16.66 -5.61
C PHE A 235 -38.01 15.52 -4.65
N ALA A 236 -39.28 15.38 -4.26
CA ALA A 236 -39.74 14.30 -3.40
C ALA A 236 -39.52 12.91 -4.02
N ALA A 237 -39.73 12.77 -5.33
CA ALA A 237 -39.48 11.53 -6.07
C ALA A 237 -37.97 11.19 -6.14
N ILE A 238 -37.09 12.18 -6.29
CA ILE A 238 -35.62 11.97 -6.24
C ILE A 238 -35.21 11.48 -4.85
N VAL A 239 -35.64 12.17 -3.79
CA VAL A 239 -35.29 11.81 -2.41
C VAL A 239 -35.86 10.44 -2.03
N GLY A 240 -37.11 10.16 -2.40
CA GLY A 240 -37.74 8.85 -2.19
C GLY A 240 -37.01 7.73 -2.95
N GLY A 241 -36.70 7.94 -4.22
CA GLY A 241 -35.95 6.99 -5.04
C GLY A 241 -34.56 6.69 -4.47
N ALA A 242 -33.81 7.72 -4.09
CA ALA A 242 -32.50 7.56 -3.42
C ALA A 242 -32.63 6.84 -2.07
N GLY A 243 -33.63 7.18 -1.26
CA GLY A 243 -33.90 6.51 0.01
C GLY A 243 -34.21 5.02 -0.15
N THR A 244 -35.01 4.64 -1.15
CA THR A 244 -35.28 3.23 -1.46
C THR A 244 -34.03 2.46 -1.87
N LEU A 245 -33.11 3.08 -2.62
CA LEU A 245 -31.83 2.47 -3.00
C LEU A 245 -30.90 2.27 -1.79
N VAL A 246 -30.82 3.25 -0.89
CA VAL A 246 -30.00 3.17 0.32
C VAL A 246 -30.54 2.11 1.30
N TRP A 247 -31.85 2.07 1.51
CA TRP A 247 -32.47 1.07 2.39
C TRP A 247 -32.25 -0.36 1.87
N ARG A 248 -32.29 -0.54 0.55
CA ARG A 248 -31.96 -1.82 -0.09
C ARG A 248 -30.48 -2.19 0.08
N LEU A 249 -29.56 -1.23 -0.01
CA LEU A 249 -28.13 -1.48 0.20
C LEU A 249 -27.85 -1.97 1.64
N ARG A 250 -28.70 -1.58 2.60
CA ARG A 250 -28.54 -1.91 4.02
C ARG A 250 -29.08 -3.30 4.40
N SER A 251 -29.90 -3.93 3.58
CA SER A 251 -30.65 -5.15 3.95
C SER A 251 -30.05 -6.44 3.36
N GLY A 252 -28.73 -6.58 3.37
CA GLY A 252 -28.01 -7.67 2.71
C GLY A 252 -27.30 -8.65 3.65
N ASP A 253 -27.90 -9.01 4.79
CA ASP A 253 -27.22 -9.83 5.83
C ASP A 253 -28.10 -10.95 6.43
N GLU A 254 -28.93 -11.64 5.63
CA GLU A 254 -29.73 -12.77 6.17
C GLU A 254 -29.80 -14.04 5.28
N ASP A 255 -29.05 -14.14 4.18
CA ASP A 255 -29.12 -15.34 3.29
C ASP A 255 -27.74 -16.00 3.01
N ASP A 256 -26.77 -15.90 3.94
CA ASP A 256 -25.49 -16.65 3.89
C ASP A 256 -25.51 -17.82 4.91
N GLU A 257 -26.54 -18.69 4.86
CA GLU A 257 -26.66 -19.83 5.79
C GLU A 257 -26.19 -21.19 5.21
N ASP A 258 -25.57 -21.22 4.03
CA ASP A 258 -24.99 -22.47 3.47
C ASP A 258 -23.66 -22.21 2.73
N ASP A 259 -22.60 -21.80 3.43
CA ASP A 259 -21.22 -22.00 2.94
C ASP A 259 -20.38 -22.62 4.06
N ASP A 260 -20.42 -23.95 4.09
CA ASP A 260 -19.65 -24.81 4.99
C ASP A 260 -18.16 -24.59 4.69
N GLY A 261 -17.53 -23.76 5.53
CA GLY A 261 -16.15 -23.35 5.37
C GLY A 261 -15.22 -24.54 5.24
N ALA A 262 -14.45 -24.55 4.15
CA ALA A 262 -13.19 -25.28 3.94
C ALA A 262 -12.98 -26.53 4.83
N VAL A 263 -13.38 -27.69 4.33
CA VAL A 263 -12.86 -28.99 4.78
C VAL A 263 -11.78 -29.49 3.82
N VAL A 264 -10.56 -28.95 3.96
CA VAL A 264 -9.25 -29.64 4.04
C VAL A 264 -8.11 -28.63 4.08
#